data_AF-X1BS67-F1
#
_entry.id   AF-X1BS67-F1
#
_cell.length_a   1.000
_cell.length_b   1.000
_cell.length_c   1.000
_cell.angle_alpha   90.00
_cell.angle_beta   90.00
_cell.angle_gamma   90.00
#
_symmetry.space_group_name_H-M   'P 1'
#
loop_
_entity.id
_entity.type
_entity.pdbx_description
1 polymer ?
#
loop_
_entity_poly.entity_id
_entity_poly.type
_entity_poly.pdbx_seq_one_letter_code
_entity_poly.pdbx_strand_id
1 'polypeptide(L)' 'INRRAESVDLGISKLIGVDANSIVENVSNLLDNKLIYGKMVSDINPYGDGSAAEKIIECIYKRLNNKY' A
#
# COMPACT_ATOMS: atom_id res chain seq x y z
N ILE A 1 4.71 12.95 11.82
CA ILE A 1 4.47 11.48 11.80
C ILE A 1 3.96 11.14 10.40
N ASN A 2 4.79 10.57 9.53
CA ASN A 2 4.37 10.26 8.16
C ASN A 2 3.95 8.78 8.09
N ARG A 3 2.74 8.49 8.58
CA ARG A 3 2.12 7.14 8.61
C ARG A 3 1.52 6.77 7.24
N ARG A 4 2.23 7.06 6.14
CA ARG A 4 1.81 6.78 4.75
C ARG A 4 0.31 7.00 4.56
N ALA A 5 -0.10 8.27 4.71
CA ALA A 5 -1.50 8.67 4.70
C ALA A 5 -2.23 8.14 3.45
N GLU A 6 -1.50 8.01 2.33
CA GLU A 6 -1.99 7.42 1.10
C GLU A 6 -2.61 6.02 1.27
N SER A 7 -2.08 5.16 2.16
CA SER A 7 -2.68 3.85 2.42
C SER A 7 -3.98 3.92 3.20
N VAL A 8 -4.10 4.92 4.07
CA VAL A 8 -5.34 5.16 4.83
C VAL A 8 -6.39 5.79 3.92
N ASP A 9 -6.00 6.75 3.09
CA ASP A 9 -6.86 7.43 2.13
C ASP A 9 -7.41 6.48 1.06
N LEU A 10 -6.59 5.52 0.61
CA LEU A 10 -6.99 4.47 -0.33
C LEU A 10 -7.78 3.31 0.33
N GLY A 11 -7.95 3.32 1.66
CA GLY A 11 -8.71 2.30 2.38
C GLY A 11 -8.00 0.93 2.50
N ILE A 12 -6.75 0.82 2.03
CA ILE A 12 -5.94 -0.41 2.12
C ILE A 12 -5.30 -0.61 3.49
N SER A 13 -5.36 0.39 4.35
CA SER A 13 -4.93 0.33 5.74
C SER A 13 -5.84 1.18 6.62
N LYS A 14 -5.96 0.82 7.90
CA LYS A 14 -6.78 1.54 8.87
C LYS A 14 -5.98 1.81 10.13
N LEU A 15 -5.98 3.06 10.61
CA LEU A 15 -5.40 3.41 11.90
C LEU A 15 -6.42 3.13 13.01
N ILE A 16 -6.12 2.17 13.89
CA ILE A 16 -7.04 1.69 14.94
C ILE A 16 -6.59 2.03 16.37
N GLY A 17 -5.48 2.75 16.51
CA GLY A 17 -4.88 3.08 17.80
C GLY A 17 -4.01 1.95 18.37
N VAL A 18 -3.80 1.97 19.69
CA VAL A 18 -2.94 1.00 20.42
C VAL A 18 -3.68 0.28 21.55
N ASP A 19 -4.99 0.53 21.70
CA ASP A 19 -5.82 -0.16 22.68
C ASP A 19 -6.02 -1.63 22.29
N ALA A 20 -5.78 -2.53 23.23
CA ALA A 20 -5.78 -3.96 22.96
C ALA A 20 -7.16 -4.49 22.52
N ASN A 21 -8.24 -3.97 23.13
CA ASN A 21 -9.60 -4.40 22.79
C ASN A 21 -9.97 -3.94 21.38
N SER A 22 -9.67 -2.67 21.04
CA SER A 22 -9.83 -2.13 19.69
C SER A 22 -9.05 -2.95 18.64
N ILE A 23 -7.81 -3.35 18.96
CA ILE A 23 -6.99 -4.19 18.07
C ILE A 23 -7.67 -5.52 17.80
N VAL A 24 -8.08 -6.24 18.86
CA VAL A 24 -8.74 -7.55 18.73
C VAL A 24 -10.03 -7.41 17.92
N GLU A 25 -10.88 -6.44 18.25
CA GLU A 25 -12.16 -6.23 17.55
C GLU A 25 -11.96 -5.95 16.05
N ASN A 26 -11.06 -5.03 15.69
CA ASN A 26 -10.84 -4.67 14.29
C ASN A 26 -10.21 -5.82 13.49
N VAL A 27 -9.27 -6.56 14.09
CA VAL A 27 -8.62 -7.71 13.43
C VAL A 27 -9.62 -8.86 13.26
N SER A 28 -10.38 -9.21 14.31
CA SER A 28 -11.42 -10.24 14.21
C SER A 28 -12.45 -9.90 13.14
N ASN A 29 -12.94 -8.66 13.13
CA ASN A 29 -13.90 -8.23 12.10
C ASN A 29 -13.30 -8.28 10.69
N LEU A 30 -12.02 -7.94 10.51
CA LEU A 30 -11.35 -8.05 9.21
C LEU A 30 -11.23 -9.51 8.74
N LEU A 31 -10.94 -10.44 9.65
CA LEU A 31 -10.77 -11.86 9.33
C LEU A 31 -12.11 -12.58 9.08
N ASP A 32 -13.13 -12.26 9.85
CA ASP A 32 -14.42 -12.95 9.81
C ASP A 32 -15.39 -12.35 8.78
N ASN A 33 -15.21 -11.08 8.41
CA ASN A 33 -16.09 -10.38 7.48
C ASN A 33 -15.47 -10.21 6.09
N LYS A 34 -15.84 -11.10 5.17
CA LYS A 34 -15.39 -11.07 3.77
C LYS A 34 -15.69 -9.75 3.04
N LEU A 35 -16.77 -9.04 3.41
CA LEU A 35 -17.08 -7.75 2.79
C LEU A 35 -16.10 -6.66 3.25
N ILE A 36 -15.67 -6.68 4.51
CA ILE A 36 -14.67 -5.73 5.03
C ILE A 36 -13.31 -6.04 4.43
N TYR A 37 -12.92 -7.32 4.41
CA TYR A 37 -11.69 -7.76 3.76
C TYR A 37 -11.65 -7.31 2.29
N GLY A 38 -12.71 -7.59 1.52
CA GLY A 38 -12.78 -7.20 0.11
C GLY A 38 -12.69 -5.70 -0.13
N LYS A 39 -13.12 -4.85 0.81
CA LYS A 39 -12.96 -3.39 0.71
C LYS A 39 -11.52 -2.93 0.94
N MET A 40 -10.71 -3.70 1.67
CA MET A 40 -9.31 -3.37 1.94
C MET A 40 -8.34 -3.98 0.91
N VAL A 41 -8.78 -5.01 0.19
CA VAL A 41 -8.04 -5.55 -0.95
C VAL A 41 -8.20 -4.60 -2.14
N SER A 42 -7.13 -3.88 -2.45
CA SER A 42 -7.03 -3.04 -3.64
C SER A 42 -6.22 -3.75 -4.72
N ASP A 43 -6.66 -3.65 -5.97
CA ASP A 43 -5.88 -4.08 -7.14
C ASP A 43 -4.66 -3.18 -7.38
N ILE A 44 -4.68 -1.96 -6.84
CA ILE A 44 -3.62 -0.97 -6.98
C ILE A 44 -2.85 -0.87 -5.67
N ASN A 45 -1.57 -1.26 -5.70
CA ASN A 45 -0.63 -1.02 -4.62
C ASN A 45 0.04 0.36 -4.83
N PRO A 46 -0.21 1.36 -3.95
CA PRO A 46 0.35 2.71 -4.11
C PRO A 46 1.89 2.74 -4.05
N TYR A 47 2.52 1.66 -3.56
CA TYR A 47 3.97 1.55 -3.43
C TYR A 47 4.66 1.01 -4.69
N GLY A 48 3.88 0.59 -5.68
CA GLY A 48 4.38 0.16 -6.96
C GLY A 48 3.79 -1.15 -7.44
N ASP A 49 4.05 -1.43 -8.71
CA ASP A 49 3.60 -2.60 -9.46
C ASP A 49 4.69 -3.70 -9.54
N GLY A 50 5.77 -3.57 -8.76
CA GLY A 50 6.91 -4.50 -8.77
C GLY A 50 7.92 -4.28 -9.89
N SER A 51 7.69 -3.34 -10.82
CA SER A 51 8.59 -3.09 -11.97
C SER A 51 9.61 -1.95 -11.74
N ALA A 52 9.82 -1.53 -10.48
CA ALA A 52 10.65 -0.37 -10.17
C ALA A 52 12.09 -0.50 -10.70
N ALA A 53 12.70 -1.69 -10.56
CA ALA A 53 14.08 -1.91 -11.03
C ALA A 53 14.21 -1.76 -12.54
N GLU A 54 13.28 -2.32 -13.32
CA GLU A 54 13.23 -2.21 -14.78
C GLU A 54 13.11 -0.74 -15.22
N LYS A 55 12.14 -0.01 -14.64
CA LYS A 55 11.93 1.42 -14.91
C LYS A 55 13.17 2.26 -14.59
N ILE A 56 13.86 1.95 -13.49
CA ILE A 56 15.11 2.64 -13.10
C ILE A 56 16.21 2.38 -14.13
N ILE A 57 16.43 1.13 -14.54
CA ILE A 57 17.43 0.76 -15.53
C ILE A 57 17.14 1.46 -16.87
N GLU A 58 15.87 1.44 -17.32
CA GLU A 58 15.47 2.16 -18.52
C GLU A 58 15.78 3.67 -18.44
N CYS A 59 15.47 4.31 -17.31
CA CYS A 59 15.74 5.73 -17.11
C CYS A 59 17.24 6.02 -17.19
N ILE A 60 18.07 5.19 -16.57
CA ILE A 60 19.53 5.33 -16.61
C ILE A 60 20.03 5.16 -18.06
N TYR A 61 19.59 4.12 -18.75
CA TYR A 61 19.99 3.85 -20.14
C TYR A 61 19.61 4.98 -21.08
N LYS A 62 18.34 5.45 -21.00
CA LYS A 62 17.85 6.62 -21.76
C LYS A 62 18.67 7.87 -21.45
N ARG A 63 19.07 8.09 -20.20
CA ARG A 63 19.84 9.28 -19.78
C ARG A 63 21.26 9.28 -20.31
N LEU A 64 21.89 8.11 -20.39
CA LEU A 64 23.26 7.94 -20.90
C LEU A 64 23.29 8.03 -22.43
N ASN A 65 22.32 7.45 -23.13
CA ASN A 65 22.26 7.46 -24.59
C ASN A 65 21.78 8.80 -25.18
N ASN A 66 20.98 9.60 -24.46
CA ASN A 66 20.65 10.97 -24.87
C ASN A 66 21.76 12.00 -24.59
N LYS A 67 22.92 11.55 -24.10
CA LYS A 67 24.05 12.43 -23.76
C LYS A 67 25.15 12.45 -24.84
N TYR A 68 24.90 11.79 -25.98
CA TYR A 68 25.76 11.74 -27.16
C TYR A 68 24.94 11.99 -28.42
#